data_AF-A0A0S4JPG9-F1
#
_entry.id   AF-A0A0S4JPG9-F1
#
_cell.length_a   1.000
_cell.length_b   1.000
_cell.length_c   1.000
_cell.angle_alpha   90.00
_cell.angle_beta   90.00
_cell.angle_gamma   90.00
#
_symmetry.space_group_name_H-M   'P 1'
#
loop_
_entity.id
_entity.type
_entity.pdbx_description
1 polymer ?
#
loop_
_entity_poly.entity_id
_entity_poly.type
_entity_poly.pdbx_seq_one_letter_code
_entity_poly.pdbx_strand_id
1 'polypeptide(L)'
;MFIDSRLAVVVLSAFLLTCAWGWTPPTYNSTVYNAFANKTLLNPLPPILSNPYDDPNFNTTWINTVCAVRYPSPDNRSFYYLENYESPAAAEAAGAYVTHLHPCGQCSTTRDLSVYMKYSDLTEPVRICALESILNDTWALECLENIGFSYECSVIWLYDAENTRKECFDICIYDYIENVPNNLPPNSTNLNPCLQCDEDKSGPIFKVVAGRTRRDCGLASSINRPPQDIYEVTHYYY
;
A
#
# COMPACT_ATOMS: atom_id res chain seq x y z
N MET A 1 -34.93 -61.49 7.06
CA MET A 1 -33.83 -61.94 7.94
C MET A 1 -32.68 -62.35 7.02
N PHE A 2 -31.51 -61.70 7.15
CA PHE A 2 -30.26 -61.82 6.33
C PHE A 2 -30.38 -61.26 4.90
N ILE A 3 -29.73 -60.17 4.45
CA ILE A 3 -28.37 -59.59 4.53
C ILE A 3 -27.29 -60.35 3.74
N ASP A 4 -26.58 -59.57 2.91
CA ASP A 4 -25.26 -59.76 2.25
C ASP A 4 -25.23 -60.46 0.88
N SER A 5 -24.41 -60.10 -0.13
CA SER A 5 -23.29 -59.13 -0.24
C SER A 5 -22.82 -58.99 -1.70
N ARG A 6 -22.30 -57.79 -2.07
CA ARG A 6 -21.25 -57.49 -3.09
C ARG A 6 -21.66 -57.61 -4.59
N LEU A 7 -21.33 -56.71 -5.52
CA LEU A 7 -20.33 -55.65 -5.61
C LEU A 7 -20.90 -54.42 -6.35
N ALA A 8 -20.70 -53.22 -5.81
CA ALA A 8 -20.52 -52.02 -6.62
C ALA A 8 -19.46 -51.16 -5.92
N VAL A 9 -18.28 -51.11 -6.53
CA VAL A 9 -17.18 -50.23 -6.11
C VAL A 9 -17.61 -48.80 -6.44
N VAL A 10 -18.08 -48.06 -5.45
CA VAL A 10 -18.23 -46.61 -5.54
C VAL A 10 -16.92 -46.00 -5.11
N VAL A 11 -16.14 -45.56 -6.10
CA VAL A 11 -14.98 -44.69 -5.88
C VAL A 11 -15.52 -43.38 -5.29
N LEU A 12 -15.34 -43.17 -3.99
CA LEU A 12 -15.48 -41.84 -3.40
C LEU A 12 -14.32 -40.99 -3.95
N SER A 13 -14.59 -40.24 -5.01
CA SER A 13 -13.82 -39.04 -5.32
C SER A 13 -14.03 -38.07 -4.17
N ALA A 14 -13.02 -37.96 -3.31
CA ALA A 14 -12.92 -36.84 -2.40
C ALA A 14 -12.89 -35.56 -3.24
N PHE A 15 -14.03 -34.87 -3.29
CA PHE A 15 -14.04 -33.46 -3.67
C PHE A 15 -13.18 -32.74 -2.64
N LEU A 16 -11.93 -32.48 -3.02
CA LEU A 16 -11.15 -31.40 -2.44
C LEU A 16 -11.99 -30.14 -2.68
N LEU A 17 -12.74 -29.73 -1.65
CA LEU A 17 -13.20 -28.36 -1.53
C LEU A 17 -11.93 -27.50 -1.42
N THR A 18 -11.40 -27.10 -2.56
CA THR A 18 -10.51 -25.95 -2.60
C THR A 18 -11.38 -24.76 -2.23
N CYS A 19 -11.12 -24.15 -1.06
CA CYS A 19 -11.60 -22.81 -0.77
C CYS A 19 -10.89 -21.83 -1.72
N ALA A 20 -11.29 -21.83 -2.98
CA ALA A 20 -10.91 -20.83 -3.98
C ALA A 20 -11.87 -19.64 -3.84
N TRP A 21 -11.76 -18.92 -2.73
CA TRP A 21 -12.47 -17.66 -2.51
C TRP A 21 -11.47 -16.67 -1.92
N GLY A 22 -10.61 -16.16 -2.78
CA GLY A 22 -9.70 -15.07 -2.44
C GLY A 22 -9.50 -14.25 -3.70
N TRP A 23 -9.80 -12.96 -3.63
CA TRP A 23 -9.40 -12.01 -4.65
C TRP A 23 -7.87 -11.99 -4.73
N THR A 24 -7.33 -12.09 -5.95
CA THR A 24 -5.90 -12.06 -6.20
C THR A 24 -5.52 -10.67 -6.72
N PRO A 25 -4.66 -9.91 -6.02
CA PRO A 25 -4.23 -8.62 -6.50
C PRO A 25 -3.62 -8.71 -7.92
N PRO A 26 -4.03 -7.85 -8.85
CA PRO A 26 -3.46 -7.84 -10.19
C PRO A 26 -2.01 -7.38 -10.18
N THR A 27 -1.23 -7.85 -11.16
CA THR A 27 0.08 -7.29 -11.49
C THR A 27 -0.04 -6.33 -12.66
N TYR A 28 0.70 -5.22 -12.60
CA TYR A 28 0.63 -4.16 -13.59
C TYR A 28 1.92 -4.12 -14.41
N ASN A 29 1.79 -4.16 -15.73
CA ASN A 29 2.92 -4.01 -16.63
C ASN A 29 3.29 -2.53 -16.83
N SER A 30 4.39 -2.30 -17.56
CA SER A 30 4.91 -0.95 -17.82
C SER A 30 3.97 -0.02 -18.54
N THR A 31 3.10 -0.55 -19.41
CA THR A 31 2.06 0.26 -20.06
C THR A 31 1.14 0.90 -19.01
N VAL A 32 0.74 0.14 -17.99
CA VAL A 32 -0.19 0.63 -16.96
C VAL A 32 0.48 1.64 -16.04
N TYR A 33 1.59 1.29 -15.40
CA TYR A 33 2.20 2.20 -14.44
C TYR A 33 2.76 3.46 -15.11
N ASN A 34 3.27 3.39 -16.35
CA ASN A 34 3.69 4.59 -17.08
C ASN A 34 2.49 5.49 -17.43
N ALA A 35 1.32 4.91 -17.72
CA ALA A 35 0.12 5.69 -17.99
C ALA A 35 -0.38 6.46 -16.76
N PHE A 36 -0.23 5.90 -15.55
CA PHE A 36 -0.52 6.62 -14.30
C PHE A 36 0.55 7.65 -13.93
N ALA A 37 1.84 7.33 -14.15
CA ALA A 37 2.96 8.23 -13.87
C ALA A 37 2.87 9.55 -14.65
N ASN A 38 2.33 9.51 -15.86
CA ASN A 38 2.28 10.65 -16.78
C ASN A 38 1.03 11.55 -16.64
N LYS A 39 0.17 11.31 -15.66
CA LYS A 39 -1.04 12.13 -15.46
C LYS A 39 -0.75 13.35 -14.59
N THR A 40 -1.47 14.43 -14.85
CA THR A 40 -1.36 15.70 -14.13
C THR A 40 -2.52 15.87 -13.15
N LEU A 41 -2.18 16.04 -11.87
CA LEU A 41 -3.15 16.38 -10.82
C LEU A 41 -3.57 17.85 -10.93
N LEU A 42 -4.88 18.11 -10.95
CA LEU A 42 -5.45 19.46 -11.09
C LEU A 42 -5.71 20.16 -9.75
N ASN A 43 -5.77 19.40 -8.65
CA ASN A 43 -5.94 19.90 -7.29
C ASN A 43 -4.85 19.32 -6.38
N PRO A 44 -3.62 19.89 -6.41
CA PRO A 44 -2.54 19.40 -5.56
C PRO A 44 -2.91 19.46 -4.08
N LEU A 45 -2.44 18.48 -3.33
CA LEU A 45 -2.63 18.42 -1.88
C LEU A 45 -1.79 19.52 -1.21
N PRO A 46 -2.21 20.03 -0.03
CA PRO A 46 -1.40 20.96 0.74
C PRO A 46 -0.04 20.35 1.10
N PRO A 47 1.07 21.10 1.08
CA PRO A 47 2.38 20.57 1.40
C PRO A 47 2.51 20.19 2.90
N ILE A 48 3.42 19.27 3.21
CA ILE A 48 3.81 18.96 4.59
C ILE A 48 4.68 20.12 5.12
N LEU A 49 4.19 20.83 6.13
CA LEU A 49 4.87 22.02 6.67
C LEU A 49 5.83 21.70 7.83
N SER A 50 5.66 20.55 8.47
CA SER A 50 6.44 20.12 9.62
C SER A 50 6.40 18.60 9.77
N ASN A 51 7.36 18.02 10.48
CA ASN A 51 7.37 16.60 10.80
C ASN A 51 6.16 16.26 11.70
N PRO A 52 5.21 15.41 11.25
CA PRO A 52 4.02 15.07 12.02
C PRO A 52 4.34 14.23 13.26
N TYR A 53 5.50 13.57 13.33
CA TYR A 53 5.95 12.80 14.49
C TYR A 53 6.40 13.68 15.66
N ASP A 54 6.61 14.99 15.43
CA ASP A 54 6.91 15.95 16.49
C ASP A 54 5.65 16.42 17.25
N ASP A 55 4.46 16.12 16.75
CA ASP A 55 3.19 16.42 17.42
C ASP A 55 2.67 15.22 18.22
N PRO A 56 2.77 15.22 19.56
CA PRO A 56 2.27 14.13 20.39
C PRO A 56 0.74 14.00 20.38
N ASN A 57 0.02 15.00 19.87
CA ASN A 57 -1.44 15.01 19.74
C ASN A 57 -1.91 14.82 18.30
N PHE A 58 -1.02 14.38 17.39
CA PHE A 58 -1.38 14.15 16.00
C PHE A 58 -2.56 13.18 15.91
N ASN A 59 -3.60 13.56 15.18
CA ASN A 59 -4.79 12.72 15.03
C ASN A 59 -4.52 11.58 14.05
N THR A 60 -4.35 10.38 14.57
CA THR A 60 -4.13 9.14 13.79
C THR A 60 -5.43 8.40 13.46
N THR A 61 -6.60 8.99 13.74
CA THR A 61 -7.89 8.37 13.48
C THR A 61 -8.23 8.46 11.99
N TRP A 62 -8.40 7.30 11.36
CA TRP A 62 -8.93 7.22 10.01
C TRP A 62 -10.41 7.57 9.96
N ILE A 63 -10.76 8.49 9.06
CA ILE A 63 -12.15 8.74 8.70
C ILE A 63 -12.57 7.68 7.68
N ASN A 64 -13.75 7.08 7.86
CA ASN A 64 -14.27 6.09 6.91
C ASN A 64 -14.78 6.77 5.62
N THR A 65 -13.86 7.00 4.70
CA THR A 65 -14.10 7.53 3.36
C THR A 65 -13.27 6.72 2.36
N VAL A 66 -13.39 7.04 1.08
CA VAL A 66 -12.48 6.55 0.04
C VAL A 66 -11.88 7.71 -0.73
N CYS A 67 -10.66 7.53 -1.21
CA CYS A 67 -10.05 8.43 -2.18
C CYS A 67 -10.35 7.92 -3.58
N ALA A 68 -10.76 8.83 -4.47
CA ALA A 68 -11.07 8.49 -5.86
C ALA A 68 -10.44 9.47 -6.84
N VAL A 69 -10.13 8.95 -8.03
CA VAL A 69 -9.67 9.71 -9.19
C VAL A 69 -10.89 10.10 -10.02
N ARG A 70 -11.10 11.40 -10.22
CA ARG A 70 -12.15 11.92 -11.12
C ARG A 70 -11.53 12.58 -12.34
N TYR A 71 -11.89 12.11 -13.52
CA TYR A 71 -11.46 12.73 -14.78
C TYR A 71 -12.42 13.86 -15.17
N PRO A 72 -11.92 15.03 -15.61
CA PRO A 72 -12.76 16.12 -16.10
C PRO A 72 -13.44 15.77 -17.43
N SER A 73 -12.85 14.85 -18.19
CA SER A 73 -13.38 14.35 -19.46
C SER A 73 -13.13 12.84 -19.57
N PRO A 74 -14.12 12.04 -19.99
CA PRO A 74 -13.91 10.62 -20.23
C PRO A 74 -12.98 10.34 -21.42
N ASP A 75 -12.91 11.25 -22.39
CA ASP A 75 -12.12 11.11 -23.62
C ASP A 75 -10.64 11.50 -23.42
N ASN A 76 -10.34 12.26 -22.36
CA ASN A 76 -8.98 12.68 -22.04
C ASN A 76 -8.68 12.51 -20.54
N ARG A 77 -7.97 11.42 -20.24
CA ARG A 77 -7.55 11.04 -18.89
C ARG A 77 -6.13 11.50 -18.51
N SER A 78 -5.57 12.46 -19.24
CA SER A 78 -4.25 13.03 -18.93
C SER A 78 -4.27 13.94 -17.70
N PHE A 79 -5.45 14.46 -17.33
CA PHE A 79 -5.65 15.35 -16.19
C PHE A 79 -6.70 14.77 -15.26
N TYR A 80 -6.55 14.92 -13.95
CA TYR A 80 -7.50 14.36 -12.98
C TYR A 80 -7.58 15.18 -11.70
N TYR A 81 -8.65 14.95 -10.95
CA TYR A 81 -8.81 15.38 -9.57
C TYR A 81 -8.67 14.20 -8.62
N LEU A 82 -8.11 14.44 -7.43
CA LEU A 82 -8.25 13.56 -6.27
C LEU A 82 -9.34 14.08 -5.36
N GLU A 83 -10.32 13.25 -5.04
CA GLU A 83 -11.48 13.64 -4.25
C GLU A 83 -11.82 12.56 -3.22
N ASN A 84 -12.25 13.02 -2.03
CA ASN A 84 -12.74 12.16 -0.97
C ASN A 84 -14.24 11.93 -1.13
N TYR A 85 -14.67 10.69 -0.94
CA TYR A 85 -16.08 10.30 -0.97
C TYR A 85 -16.45 9.51 0.28
N GLU A 86 -17.68 9.66 0.77
CA GLU A 86 -18.17 8.94 1.96
C GLU A 86 -18.20 7.42 1.77
N SER A 87 -18.27 6.94 0.52
CA SER A 87 -18.28 5.51 0.20
C SER A 87 -17.84 5.26 -1.25
N PRO A 88 -17.47 4.01 -1.60
CA PRO A 88 -17.25 3.60 -3.00
C PRO A 88 -18.44 3.93 -3.91
N ALA A 89 -19.67 3.66 -3.45
CA ALA A 89 -20.88 3.92 -4.22
C ALA A 89 -21.08 5.42 -4.51
N ALA A 90 -20.71 6.30 -3.57
CA ALA A 90 -20.76 7.74 -3.78
C ALA A 90 -19.73 8.21 -4.82
N ALA A 91 -18.52 7.64 -4.81
CA ALA A 91 -17.51 7.90 -5.83
C ALA A 91 -17.99 7.46 -7.23
N GLU A 92 -18.54 6.25 -7.34
CA GLU A 92 -19.08 5.71 -8.60
C GLU A 92 -20.23 6.57 -9.14
N ALA A 93 -21.16 7.00 -8.27
CA ALA A 93 -22.26 7.88 -8.65
C ALA A 93 -21.80 9.24 -9.17
N ALA A 94 -20.62 9.71 -8.75
CA ALA A 94 -19.98 10.92 -9.25
C ALA A 94 -19.12 10.70 -10.51
N GLY A 95 -19.06 9.47 -11.03
CA GLY A 95 -18.20 9.11 -12.16
C GLY A 95 -16.71 9.07 -11.81
N ALA A 96 -16.38 8.95 -10.52
CA ALA A 96 -15.01 8.82 -10.04
C ALA A 96 -14.62 7.34 -9.86
N TYR A 97 -13.33 7.06 -9.98
CA TYR A 97 -12.75 5.72 -9.82
C TYR A 97 -12.08 5.63 -8.46
N VAL A 98 -12.59 4.76 -7.58
CA VAL A 98 -11.96 4.51 -6.28
C VAL A 98 -10.53 4.03 -6.49
N THR A 99 -9.59 4.66 -5.79
CA THR A 99 -8.15 4.38 -5.90
C THR A 99 -7.57 3.75 -4.63
N HIS A 100 -8.17 4.01 -3.47
CA HIS A 100 -7.88 3.33 -2.21
C HIS A 100 -8.93 3.66 -1.14
N LEU A 101 -8.94 2.88 -0.05
CA LEU A 101 -9.67 3.26 1.17
C LEU A 101 -9.02 4.47 1.85
N HIS A 102 -9.83 5.13 2.67
CA HIS A 102 -9.48 6.30 3.48
C HIS A 102 -9.32 7.61 2.69
N PRO A 103 -9.16 8.77 3.36
CA PRO A 103 -8.96 10.03 2.69
C PRO A 103 -7.70 10.05 1.80
N CYS A 104 -7.74 10.84 0.74
CA CYS A 104 -6.56 11.18 -0.05
C CYS A 104 -5.50 11.85 0.83
N GLY A 105 -4.26 11.37 0.74
CA GLY A 105 -3.09 11.90 1.42
C GLY A 105 -1.91 12.00 0.45
N GLN A 106 -0.73 12.31 0.98
CA GLN A 106 0.41 12.76 0.18
C GLN A 106 0.90 11.74 -0.86
N CYS A 107 0.63 10.46 -0.64
CA CYS A 107 0.98 9.36 -1.54
C CYS A 107 -0.22 8.86 -2.38
N SER A 108 -1.32 9.61 -2.42
CA SER A 108 -2.54 9.24 -3.16
C SER A 108 -2.47 9.54 -4.66
N THR A 109 -1.49 10.33 -5.12
CA THR A 109 -1.38 10.72 -6.53
C THR A 109 -1.20 9.52 -7.46
N THR A 110 -1.56 9.68 -8.73
CA THR A 110 -1.32 8.63 -9.74
C THR A 110 0.16 8.37 -9.99
N ARG A 111 1.01 9.39 -9.79
CA ARG A 111 2.47 9.24 -9.81
C ARG A 111 2.92 8.30 -8.69
N ASP A 112 2.46 8.51 -7.47
CA ASP A 112 2.83 7.65 -6.33
C ASP A 112 2.24 6.25 -6.48
N LEU A 113 0.98 6.13 -6.93
CA LEU A 113 0.38 4.84 -7.30
C LEU A 113 1.24 4.08 -8.32
N SER A 114 1.80 4.77 -9.32
CA SER A 114 2.68 4.12 -10.32
C SER A 114 3.93 3.49 -9.71
N VAL A 115 4.49 4.10 -8.65
CA VAL A 115 5.61 3.53 -7.90
C VAL A 115 5.18 2.27 -7.17
N TYR A 116 4.03 2.31 -6.49
CA TYR A 116 3.48 1.14 -5.79
C TYR A 116 3.16 -0.01 -6.75
N MET A 117 2.73 0.29 -7.98
CA MET A 117 2.50 -0.70 -9.05
C MET A 117 3.80 -1.31 -9.59
N LYS A 118 4.82 -0.47 -9.80
CA LYS A 118 6.10 -0.86 -10.42
C LYS A 118 6.92 -1.76 -9.50
N TYR A 119 6.89 -1.49 -8.20
CA TYR A 119 7.68 -2.21 -7.19
C TYR A 119 6.75 -2.99 -6.26
N SER A 120 6.73 -4.32 -6.37
CA SER A 120 6.04 -5.18 -5.39
C SER A 120 6.76 -5.17 -4.04
N ASP A 121 8.08 -5.01 -4.07
CA ASP A 121 8.90 -4.80 -2.89
C ASP A 121 9.45 -3.37 -2.86
N LEU A 122 8.94 -2.56 -1.93
CA LEU A 122 9.57 -1.28 -1.60
C LEU A 122 10.37 -1.34 -0.31
N THR A 123 10.36 -2.46 0.43
CA THR A 123 11.06 -2.55 1.70
C THR A 123 12.55 -2.31 1.50
N GLU A 124 13.17 -2.95 0.51
CA GLU A 124 14.59 -2.76 0.20
C GLU A 124 14.94 -1.35 -0.35
N PRO A 125 14.34 -0.86 -1.46
CA PRO A 125 14.75 0.43 -2.02
C PRO A 125 14.46 1.61 -1.09
N VAL A 126 13.34 1.58 -0.35
CA VAL A 126 13.04 2.64 0.63
C VAL A 126 13.98 2.54 1.85
N ARG A 127 14.31 1.33 2.32
CA ARG A 127 15.31 1.17 3.40
C ARG A 127 16.68 1.71 2.99
N ILE A 128 17.11 1.52 1.73
CA ILE A 128 18.36 2.09 1.23
C ILE A 128 18.31 3.63 1.31
N CYS A 129 17.24 4.26 0.80
CA CYS A 129 17.09 5.72 0.92
C CYS A 129 16.99 6.17 2.38
N ALA A 130 16.32 5.40 3.25
CA ALA A 130 16.25 5.68 4.68
C ALA A 130 17.63 5.64 5.36
N LEU A 131 18.55 4.78 4.92
CA LEU A 131 19.92 4.80 5.44
C LEU A 131 20.68 6.09 5.04
N GLU A 132 20.36 6.69 3.90
CA GLU A 132 20.97 7.96 3.48
C GLU A 132 20.58 9.13 4.40
N SER A 133 19.38 9.09 5.00
CA SER A 133 18.94 10.12 5.96
C SER A 133 19.78 10.17 7.24
N ILE A 134 20.57 9.12 7.53
CA ILE A 134 21.55 9.16 8.64
C ILE A 134 22.66 10.20 8.33
N LEU A 135 22.96 10.40 7.05
CA LEU A 135 24.01 11.30 6.59
C LEU A 135 23.43 12.65 6.19
N ASN A 136 22.33 12.65 5.43
CA ASN A 136 21.73 13.84 4.87
C ASN A 136 20.28 13.59 4.40
N ASP A 137 19.34 14.36 4.95
CA ASP A 137 17.92 14.25 4.58
C ASP A 137 17.65 14.58 3.11
N THR A 138 18.40 15.52 2.52
CA THR A 138 18.27 15.87 1.11
C THR A 138 18.64 14.68 0.22
N TRP A 139 19.66 13.90 0.59
CA TRP A 139 20.02 12.70 -0.17
C TRP A 139 18.93 11.64 -0.09
N ALA A 140 18.37 11.42 1.10
CA ALA A 140 17.23 10.51 1.26
C ALA A 140 16.02 10.93 0.42
N LEU A 141 15.69 12.22 0.39
CA LEU A 141 14.61 12.76 -0.45
C LEU A 141 14.89 12.57 -1.94
N GLU A 142 16.09 12.92 -2.40
CA GLU A 142 16.52 12.71 -3.79
C GLU A 142 16.46 11.22 -4.17
N CYS A 143 16.88 10.33 -3.27
CA CYS A 143 16.80 8.88 -3.45
C CYS A 143 15.34 8.41 -3.61
N LEU A 144 14.43 8.86 -2.74
CA LEU A 144 13.00 8.52 -2.81
C LEU A 144 12.32 9.07 -4.08
N GLU A 145 12.66 10.30 -4.49
CA GLU A 145 12.17 10.88 -5.75
C GLU A 145 12.72 10.12 -6.98
N ASN A 146 13.96 9.64 -6.92
CA ASN A 146 14.57 8.81 -7.98
C ASN A 146 13.92 7.42 -8.10
N ILE A 147 13.33 6.87 -7.03
CA ILE A 147 12.46 5.69 -7.12
C ILE A 147 11.20 6.02 -7.94
N GLY A 148 10.72 7.27 -7.86
CA GLY A 148 9.64 7.84 -8.66
C GLY A 148 8.57 8.57 -7.86
N PHE A 149 8.69 8.62 -6.53
CA PHE A 149 7.70 9.29 -5.69
C PHE A 149 7.63 10.78 -5.98
N SER A 150 6.48 11.38 -5.68
CA SER A 150 6.32 12.82 -5.59
C SER A 150 7.06 13.35 -4.36
N TYR A 151 7.48 14.62 -4.40
CA TYR A 151 8.22 15.24 -3.30
C TYR A 151 7.50 15.09 -1.95
N GLU A 152 6.20 15.42 -1.88
CA GLU A 152 5.44 15.35 -0.62
C GLU A 152 5.28 13.90 -0.12
N CYS A 153 5.14 12.92 -1.01
CA CYS A 153 5.17 11.50 -0.61
C CYS A 153 6.57 11.09 -0.11
N SER A 154 7.65 11.58 -0.73
CA SER A 154 9.01 11.36 -0.25
C SER A 154 9.24 11.96 1.14
N VAL A 155 8.71 13.15 1.42
CA VAL A 155 8.84 13.81 2.74
C VAL A 155 8.22 12.96 3.85
N ILE A 156 7.02 12.41 3.66
CA ILE A 156 6.41 11.55 4.69
C ILE A 156 7.16 10.22 4.85
N TRP A 157 7.71 9.64 3.77
CA TRP A 157 8.58 8.46 3.86
C TRP A 157 9.88 8.74 4.62
N LEU A 158 10.48 9.93 4.45
CA LEU A 158 11.65 10.36 5.23
C LEU A 158 11.30 10.45 6.72
N TYR A 159 10.23 11.16 7.07
CA TYR A 159 9.82 11.32 8.47
C TYR A 159 9.45 9.99 9.14
N ASP A 160 8.82 9.09 8.40
CA ASP A 160 8.55 7.72 8.84
C ASP A 160 9.85 6.95 9.13
N ALA A 161 10.80 7.00 8.20
CA ALA A 161 12.12 6.39 8.39
C ALA A 161 12.88 6.97 9.59
N GLU A 162 12.80 8.28 9.82
CA GLU A 162 13.40 8.93 10.99
C GLU A 162 12.78 8.46 12.30
N ASN A 163 11.45 8.37 12.36
CA ASN A 163 10.75 7.92 13.54
C ASN A 163 11.00 6.42 13.80
N THR A 164 10.95 5.58 12.77
CA THR A 164 11.28 4.14 12.88
C THR A 164 12.71 3.94 13.32
N ARG A 165 13.66 4.75 12.82
CA ARG A 165 15.03 4.73 13.33
C ARG A 165 15.08 5.09 14.80
N LYS A 166 14.36 6.12 15.25
CA LYS A 166 14.37 6.54 16.65
C LYS A 166 13.77 5.49 17.60
N GLU A 167 12.67 4.86 17.20
CA GLU A 167 11.87 3.99 18.07
C GLU A 167 12.21 2.49 17.93
N CYS A 168 12.76 2.07 16.78
CA CYS A 168 12.92 0.67 16.38
C CYS A 168 14.36 0.32 15.94
N PHE A 169 15.37 1.17 16.19
CA PHE A 169 16.73 1.00 15.67
C PHE A 169 17.29 -0.41 15.89
N ASP A 170 17.37 -0.84 17.16
CA ASP A 170 18.08 -2.05 17.55
C ASP A 170 17.51 -3.30 16.90
N ILE A 171 16.18 -3.37 16.79
CA ILE A 171 15.50 -4.54 16.22
C ILE A 171 15.56 -4.53 14.69
N CYS A 172 15.48 -3.35 14.07
CA CYS A 172 15.56 -3.21 12.63
C CYS A 172 16.96 -3.42 12.07
N ILE A 173 18.00 -2.97 12.77
CA ILE A 173 19.38 -3.25 12.34
C ILE A 173 19.73 -4.72 12.49
N TYR A 174 19.24 -5.38 13.54
CA TYR A 174 19.40 -6.82 13.72
C TYR A 174 18.71 -7.60 12.59
N ASP A 175 17.42 -7.34 12.35
CA ASP A 175 16.66 -8.00 11.29
C ASP A 175 17.29 -7.79 9.91
N TYR A 176 17.85 -6.61 9.66
CA TYR A 176 18.56 -6.30 8.42
C TYR A 176 19.86 -7.10 8.26
N ILE A 177 20.72 -7.13 9.29
CA ILE A 177 22.01 -7.87 9.25
C ILE A 177 21.77 -9.38 9.06
N GLU A 178 20.77 -9.92 9.75
CA GLU A 178 20.43 -11.34 9.72
C GLU A 178 19.57 -11.72 8.50
N ASN A 179 19.25 -10.76 7.61
CA ASN A 179 18.37 -10.96 6.45
C ASN A 179 17.03 -11.64 6.83
N VAL A 180 16.44 -11.20 7.95
CA VAL A 180 15.19 -11.75 8.46
C VAL A 180 14.07 -11.50 7.44
N PRO A 181 13.35 -12.53 6.99
CA PRO A 181 12.23 -12.39 6.04
C PRO A 181 11.17 -11.41 6.56
N ASN A 182 10.42 -10.77 5.67
CA ASN A 182 9.36 -9.83 6.04
C ASN A 182 8.26 -10.47 6.92
N ASN A 183 8.05 -11.77 6.80
CA ASN A 183 7.06 -12.51 7.59
C ASN A 183 7.68 -13.74 8.29
N LEU A 184 7.21 -14.04 9.51
CA LEU A 184 7.71 -15.14 10.34
C LEU A 184 6.59 -16.09 10.83
N PRO A 185 6.59 -17.37 10.41
CA PRO A 185 7.52 -17.98 9.44
C PRO A 185 7.32 -17.39 8.02
N PRO A 186 8.26 -17.63 7.09
CA PRO A 186 8.09 -17.22 5.68
C PRO A 186 6.75 -17.68 5.12
N ASN A 187 6.13 -16.85 4.28
CA ASN A 187 4.77 -17.05 3.73
C ASN A 187 3.61 -17.01 4.75
N SER A 188 3.86 -16.67 6.01
CA SER A 188 2.80 -16.30 6.96
C SER A 188 2.39 -14.85 6.81
N THR A 189 1.37 -14.41 7.54
CA THR A 189 0.93 -13.01 7.64
C THR A 189 1.47 -12.29 8.89
N ASN A 190 2.26 -12.98 9.71
CA ASN A 190 2.87 -12.39 10.90
C ASN A 190 4.10 -11.61 10.46
N LEU A 191 4.24 -10.37 10.90
CA LEU A 191 5.41 -9.55 10.57
C LEU A 191 6.63 -10.02 11.33
N ASN A 192 7.81 -9.77 10.75
CA ASN A 192 9.04 -9.82 11.53
C ASN A 192 9.06 -8.71 12.59
N PRO A 193 9.94 -8.81 13.61
CA PRO A 193 9.92 -7.89 14.73
C PRO A 193 10.18 -6.43 14.33
N CYS A 194 11.05 -6.16 13.35
CA CYS A 194 11.26 -4.81 12.83
C CYS A 194 10.00 -4.20 12.20
N LEU A 195 9.37 -4.92 11.26
CA LEU A 195 8.15 -4.46 10.58
C LEU A 195 6.97 -4.32 11.54
N GLN A 196 6.91 -5.15 12.59
CA GLN A 196 5.91 -4.99 13.63
C GLN A 196 6.15 -3.71 14.44
N CYS A 197 7.39 -3.42 14.83
CA CYS A 197 7.73 -2.18 15.51
C CYS A 197 7.38 -0.96 14.65
N ASP A 198 7.73 -0.98 13.37
CA ASP A 198 7.38 0.07 12.41
C ASP A 198 5.86 0.29 12.31
N GLU A 199 5.07 -0.78 12.15
CA GLU A 199 3.60 -0.71 12.08
C GLU A 199 2.96 -0.15 13.35
N ASP A 200 3.59 -0.36 14.51
CA ASP A 200 3.09 0.09 15.82
C ASP A 200 3.55 1.53 16.15
N LYS A 201 4.78 1.90 15.77
CA LYS A 201 5.43 3.16 16.19
C LYS A 201 5.33 4.27 15.15
N SER A 202 5.43 3.94 13.88
CA SER A 202 5.43 4.92 12.79
C SER A 202 4.15 4.81 11.96
N GLY A 203 3.67 3.58 11.75
CA GLY A 203 2.47 3.25 11.01
C GLY A 203 1.24 4.15 11.27
N PRO A 204 0.84 4.47 12.52
CA PRO A 204 -0.36 5.27 12.77
C PRO A 204 -0.35 6.66 12.12
N ILE A 205 0.79 7.37 12.15
CA ILE A 205 0.92 8.70 11.55
C ILE A 205 1.16 8.58 10.05
N PHE A 206 2.09 7.71 9.63
CA PHE A 206 2.40 7.50 8.21
C PHE A 206 1.15 7.21 7.40
N LYS A 207 0.33 6.26 7.87
CA LYS A 207 -0.92 5.85 7.22
C LYS A 207 -1.83 7.04 6.94
N VAL A 208 -2.11 7.87 7.95
CA VAL A 208 -3.02 9.03 7.80
C VAL A 208 -2.45 10.10 6.88
N VAL A 209 -1.14 10.38 6.96
CA VAL A 209 -0.52 11.43 6.14
C VAL A 209 -0.30 10.98 4.70
N ALA A 210 0.19 9.75 4.50
CA ALA A 210 0.37 9.16 3.17
C ALA A 210 -0.97 8.94 2.48
N GLY A 211 -2.02 8.60 3.23
CA GLY A 211 -3.38 8.34 2.73
C GLY A 211 -3.54 7.02 1.97
N ARG A 212 -2.44 6.47 1.43
CA ARG A 212 -2.40 5.21 0.67
C ARG A 212 -1.38 4.26 1.26
N THR A 213 -1.76 3.00 1.35
CA THR A 213 -0.89 1.84 1.58
C THR A 213 -1.14 0.79 0.50
N ARG A 214 -0.23 -0.17 0.28
CA ARG A 214 -0.48 -1.22 -0.73
C ARG A 214 -1.78 -2.00 -0.49
N ARG A 215 -2.09 -2.27 0.78
CA ARG A 215 -3.26 -3.07 1.18
C ARG A 215 -4.58 -2.32 0.98
N ASP A 216 -4.64 -1.01 1.21
CA ASP A 216 -5.86 -0.24 0.97
C ASP A 216 -6.12 0.10 -0.50
N CYS A 217 -5.15 -0.13 -1.37
CA CYS A 217 -5.24 0.12 -2.80
C CYS A 217 -5.18 -1.15 -3.67
N GLY A 218 -5.37 -2.34 -3.10
CA GLY A 218 -5.48 -3.55 -3.89
C GLY A 218 -4.21 -3.92 -4.67
N LEU A 219 -3.03 -3.62 -4.11
CA LEU A 219 -1.75 -3.97 -4.71
C LEU A 219 -1.06 -5.12 -3.95
N ALA A 220 -0.43 -6.02 -4.70
CA ALA A 220 0.44 -7.04 -4.14
C ALA A 220 1.67 -6.40 -3.46
N SER A 221 2.17 -7.05 -2.40
CA SER A 221 3.36 -6.63 -1.67
C SER A 221 4.25 -7.83 -1.34
N SER A 222 5.55 -7.58 -1.19
CA SER A 222 6.53 -8.50 -0.59
C SER A 222 6.26 -8.80 0.90
N ILE A 223 5.38 -8.02 1.55
CA ILE A 223 4.90 -8.27 2.90
C ILE A 223 3.51 -8.92 2.79
N ASN A 224 3.41 -10.19 3.17
CA ASN A 224 2.13 -10.90 3.18
C ASN A 224 1.24 -10.33 4.28
N ARG A 225 -0.03 -10.08 3.91
CA ARG A 225 -1.07 -9.62 4.81
C ARG A 225 -2.26 -10.59 4.77
N PRO A 226 -3.07 -10.64 5.83
CA PRO A 226 -4.33 -11.38 5.79
C PRO A 226 -5.19 -10.92 4.60
N PRO A 227 -5.81 -11.83 3.83
CA PRO A 227 -6.59 -11.45 2.65
C PRO A 227 -7.68 -10.42 2.93
N GLN A 228 -8.31 -10.48 4.10
CA GLN A 228 -9.35 -9.55 4.52
C GLN A 228 -8.85 -8.12 4.79
N ASP A 229 -7.53 -7.94 4.94
CA ASP A 229 -6.93 -6.62 5.15
C ASP A 229 -6.60 -5.92 3.82
N ILE A 230 -6.79 -6.61 2.68
CA ILE A 230 -6.54 -6.07 1.36
C ILE A 230 -7.85 -5.64 0.74
N TYR A 231 -7.95 -4.36 0.40
CA TYR A 231 -9.11 -3.81 -0.26
C TYR A 231 -9.13 -4.23 -1.75
N GLU A 232 -10.24 -4.81 -2.17
CA GLU A 232 -10.41 -5.33 -3.53
C GLU A 232 -10.71 -4.20 -4.52
N VAL A 233 -9.65 -3.59 -5.06
CA VAL A 233 -9.75 -2.55 -6.09
C VAL A 233 -8.78 -2.84 -7.23
N THR A 234 -9.15 -2.43 -8.45
CA THR A 234 -8.29 -2.58 -9.63
C THR A 234 -8.12 -1.25 -10.36
N HIS A 235 -6.95 -1.06 -10.95
CA HIS A 235 -6.53 0.16 -11.61
C HIS A 235 -6.45 0.02 -13.13
N TYR A 236 -7.61 -0.13 -13.77
CA TYR A 236 -7.74 -0.13 -15.24
C TYR A 236 -8.42 1.13 -15.79
N TYR A 237 -8.39 2.21 -15.01
CA TYR A 237 -8.97 3.51 -15.34
C TYR A 237 -7.93 4.54 -15.79
N TYR A 238 -6.84 4.10 -16.44
CA TYR A 238 -5.81 5.01 -16.96
C TYR A 238 -6.11 5.48 -18.39
#